data_AF-A0A821PSN9-F1
#
_entry.id   AF-A0A821PSN9-F1
#
_cell.length_a   1.000
_cell.length_b   1.000
_cell.length_c   1.000
_cell.angle_alpha   90.00
_cell.angle_beta   90.00
_cell.angle_gamma   90.00
#
_symmetry.space_group_name_H-M   'P 1'
#
loop_
_entity.id
_entity.type
_entity.pdbx_description
1 polymer ?
#
loop_
_entity_poly.entity_id
_entity_poly.type
_entity_poly.pdbx_seq_one_letter_code
_entity_poly.pdbx_strand_id
1 'polypeptide(L)'
;MSMYLIGTVNTGAFDNLEEISLIARAENIWFHVDGAFGSFAILDPQRRHLVAGIDQADSLAFDFHKWLHCPYDAGCVLVRDYTCLESTFSTTPPYLSKPDQYSGDNRHWFFNLGLEIPRSFRALKVWFTVKEHGIVKLGQKIADNCEQAQYLL
;
A
#
# COMPACT_ATOMS: atom_id res chain seq x y z
N MET A 1 16.42 6.76 -3.94
CA MET A 1 15.09 6.15 -3.91
C MET A 1 14.59 6.04 -5.33
N SER A 2 14.22 4.84 -5.76
CA SER A 2 13.61 4.60 -7.07
C SER A 2 12.13 4.27 -6.89
N MET A 3 11.27 4.81 -7.76
CA MET A 3 9.82 4.68 -7.70
C MET A 3 9.33 4.00 -8.98
N TYR A 4 8.52 2.95 -8.82
CA TYR A 4 8.02 2.13 -9.92
C TYR A 4 6.51 1.96 -9.82
N LEU A 5 5.85 1.89 -10.98
CA LEU A 5 4.41 2.03 -11.10
C LEU A 5 3.77 0.70 -11.50
N ILE A 6 2.79 0.26 -10.73
CA ILE A 6 1.87 -0.82 -11.12
C ILE A 6 0.48 -0.20 -11.35
N GLY A 7 0.15 0.05 -12.62
CA GLY A 7 -1.04 0.78 -13.03
C GLY A 7 -0.81 2.28 -13.19
N THR A 8 0.02 2.68 -14.16
CA THR A 8 0.26 4.09 -14.51
C THR A 8 -1.05 4.84 -14.81
N VAL A 9 -1.12 6.12 -14.45
CA VAL A 9 -2.36 6.92 -14.52
C VAL A 9 -2.91 7.03 -15.94
N ASN A 10 -2.05 7.18 -16.94
CA ASN A 10 -2.48 7.48 -18.31
C ASN A 10 -2.86 6.22 -19.11
N THR A 11 -2.13 5.12 -18.93
CA THR A 11 -2.27 3.94 -19.79
C THR A 11 -2.56 2.65 -19.01
N GLY A 12 -2.50 2.67 -17.68
CA GLY A 12 -2.65 1.47 -16.86
C GLY A 12 -1.48 0.51 -16.94
N ALA A 13 -0.33 0.92 -17.51
CA ALA A 13 0.86 0.06 -17.63
C ALA A 13 1.43 -0.40 -16.27
N PHE A 14 2.09 -1.57 -16.27
CA PHE A 14 2.75 -2.18 -15.11
C PHE A 14 4.24 -2.35 -15.39
N ASP A 15 5.09 -1.85 -14.48
CA ASP A 15 6.53 -2.06 -14.54
C ASP A 15 6.90 -3.51 -14.17
N ASN A 16 7.99 -4.03 -14.75
CA ASN A 16 8.52 -5.36 -14.41
C ASN A 16 9.27 -5.32 -13.06
N LEU A 17 8.52 -5.47 -11.96
CA LEU A 17 9.06 -5.35 -10.61
C LEU A 17 10.12 -6.40 -10.29
N GLU A 18 10.05 -7.62 -10.85
CA GLU A 18 11.06 -8.65 -10.62
C GLU A 18 12.44 -8.21 -11.12
N GLU A 19 12.52 -7.78 -12.38
CA GLU A 19 13.77 -7.30 -13.00
C GLU A 19 14.30 -6.04 -12.30
N ILE A 20 13.41 -5.10 -12.02
CA ILE A 20 13.75 -3.86 -11.34
C ILE A 20 14.28 -4.11 -9.92
N SER A 21 13.68 -5.05 -9.18
CA SER A 21 14.10 -5.35 -7.81
C SER A 21 15.54 -5.87 -7.76
N LEU A 22 16.00 -6.59 -8.80
CA LEU A 22 17.37 -7.07 -8.92
C LEU A 22 18.35 -5.90 -9.07
N ILE A 23 18.01 -4.91 -9.91
CA ILE A 23 18.82 -3.71 -10.12
C ILE A 23 18.87 -2.89 -8.83
N ALA A 24 17.72 -2.64 -8.20
CA ALA A 24 17.66 -1.87 -6.96
C ALA A 24 18.52 -2.49 -5.85
N ARG A 25 18.52 -3.82 -5.74
CA ARG A 25 19.39 -4.55 -4.80
C ARG A 25 20.87 -4.47 -5.15
N ALA A 26 21.21 -4.67 -6.43
CA ALA A 26 22.60 -4.60 -6.89
C ALA A 26 23.22 -3.22 -6.63
N GLU A 27 22.43 -2.17 -6.78
CA GLU A 27 22.85 -0.77 -6.61
C GLU A 27 22.60 -0.22 -5.18
N ASN A 28 22.09 -1.05 -4.26
CA ASN A 28 21.71 -0.65 -2.90
C ASN A 28 20.78 0.59 -2.85
N ILE A 29 19.75 0.58 -3.71
CA ILE A 29 18.75 1.64 -3.84
C ILE A 29 17.44 1.19 -3.22
N TRP A 30 16.82 2.07 -2.42
CA TRP A 30 15.47 1.87 -1.89
C TRP A 30 14.45 1.63 -3.01
N PHE A 31 13.79 0.47 -2.98
CA PHE A 31 12.81 0.02 -3.95
C PHE A 31 11.39 0.33 -3.47
N HIS A 32 10.83 1.45 -3.94
CA HIS A 32 9.45 1.83 -3.67
C HIS A 32 8.53 1.48 -4.84
N VAL A 33 7.42 0.83 -4.54
CA VAL A 33 6.35 0.56 -5.51
C VAL A 33 5.17 1.49 -5.23
N ASP A 34 4.79 2.26 -6.23
CA ASP A 34 3.51 2.95 -6.27
C ASP A 34 2.50 2.06 -6.98
N GLY A 35 1.66 1.44 -6.15
CA GLY A 35 0.53 0.65 -6.58
C GLY A 35 -0.80 1.26 -6.15
N ALA A 36 -0.88 2.61 -6.13
CA ALA A 36 -2.07 3.37 -5.79
C ALA A 36 -3.37 2.72 -6.30
N PHE A 37 -3.37 2.36 -7.58
CA PHE A 37 -4.46 1.63 -8.23
C PHE A 37 -4.14 0.14 -8.43
N GLY A 38 -3.03 -0.19 -9.09
CA GLY A 38 -2.81 -1.53 -9.64
C GLY A 38 -2.37 -2.60 -8.62
N SER A 39 -2.02 -2.25 -7.38
CA SER A 39 -1.70 -3.24 -6.34
C SER A 39 -2.82 -4.26 -6.09
N PHE A 40 -4.08 -3.85 -6.27
CA PHE A 40 -5.23 -4.72 -6.07
C PHE A 40 -5.43 -5.76 -7.17
N ALA A 41 -4.68 -5.70 -8.27
CA ALA A 41 -4.61 -6.80 -9.24
C ALA A 41 -4.19 -8.12 -8.58
N ILE A 42 -3.55 -8.08 -7.40
CA ILE A 42 -3.25 -9.27 -6.59
C ILE A 42 -4.49 -10.08 -6.19
N LEU A 43 -5.67 -9.45 -6.16
CA LEU A 43 -6.94 -10.08 -5.79
C LEU A 43 -7.64 -10.77 -6.97
N ASP A 44 -7.22 -10.50 -8.21
CA ASP A 44 -7.69 -11.18 -9.42
C ASP A 44 -6.68 -12.28 -9.81
N PRO A 45 -7.03 -13.58 -9.69
CA PRO A 45 -6.13 -14.67 -10.06
C PRO A 45 -5.58 -14.61 -11.48
N GLN A 46 -6.33 -14.08 -12.46
CA GLN A 46 -5.87 -14.00 -13.85
C GLN A 46 -4.81 -12.91 -14.05
N ARG A 47 -4.88 -11.83 -13.26
CA ARG A 47 -4.02 -10.64 -13.39
C ARG A 47 -2.99 -10.51 -12.27
N ARG A 48 -2.99 -11.43 -11.31
CA ARG A 48 -2.03 -11.48 -10.19
C ARG A 48 -0.57 -11.45 -10.64
N HIS A 49 -0.27 -12.03 -11.80
CA HIS A 49 1.08 -12.04 -12.36
C HIS A 49 1.62 -10.63 -12.69
N LEU A 50 0.74 -9.64 -12.93
CA LEU A 50 1.14 -8.26 -13.22
C LEU A 50 1.83 -7.57 -12.04
N VAL A 51 1.68 -8.11 -10.83
CA VAL A 51 2.32 -7.59 -9.60
C VAL A 51 3.37 -8.57 -9.06
N ALA A 52 3.86 -9.50 -9.88
CA ALA A 52 4.99 -10.35 -9.50
C ALA A 52 6.19 -9.49 -9.09
N GLY A 53 6.84 -9.81 -7.96
CA GLY A 53 7.94 -9.02 -7.40
C GLY A 53 7.53 -7.89 -6.46
N ILE A 54 6.23 -7.62 -6.27
CA ILE A 54 5.75 -6.59 -5.31
C ILE A 54 6.20 -6.88 -3.86
N ASP A 55 6.37 -8.15 -3.52
CA ASP A 55 6.86 -8.62 -2.22
C ASP A 55 8.36 -8.39 -2.02
N GLN A 56 9.07 -7.87 -3.02
CA GLN A 56 10.48 -7.46 -2.93
C GLN A 56 10.64 -5.98 -2.52
N ALA A 57 9.55 -5.19 -2.55
CA ALA A 57 9.57 -3.75 -2.28
C ALA A 57 9.97 -3.40 -0.83
N ASP A 58 10.78 -2.37 -0.64
CA ASP A 58 11.07 -1.81 0.68
C ASP A 58 9.87 -1.02 1.22
N SER A 59 9.07 -0.46 0.30
CA SER A 59 7.80 0.17 0.62
C SER A 59 6.81 0.09 -0.53
N LEU A 60 5.52 0.08 -0.22
CA LEU A 60 4.42 0.02 -1.17
C LEU A 60 3.35 1.04 -0.77
N ALA A 61 2.95 1.92 -1.70
CA ALA A 61 1.80 2.79 -1.54
C ALA A 61 0.60 2.26 -2.33
N PHE A 62 -0.60 2.31 -1.74
CA PHE A 62 -1.85 1.93 -2.41
C PHE A 62 -3.09 2.62 -1.82
N ASP A 63 -4.13 2.77 -2.63
CA ASP A 63 -5.33 3.53 -2.27
C ASP A 63 -6.60 2.67 -2.28
N PHE A 64 -7.11 2.34 -1.10
CA PHE A 64 -8.40 1.65 -0.95
C PHE A 64 -9.57 2.42 -1.60
N HIS A 65 -9.45 3.74 -1.69
CA HIS A 65 -10.46 4.60 -2.28
C HIS A 65 -10.43 4.66 -3.82
N LYS A 66 -9.50 3.91 -4.44
CA LYS A 66 -9.49 3.67 -5.88
C LYS A 66 -10.26 2.37 -6.17
N TRP A 67 -9.56 1.27 -6.40
CA TRP A 67 -10.18 0.06 -6.93
C TRP A 67 -10.97 -0.78 -5.92
N LEU A 68 -10.86 -0.47 -4.63
CA LEU A 68 -11.62 -1.14 -3.56
C LEU A 68 -12.86 -0.38 -3.11
N HIS A 69 -13.27 0.67 -3.83
CA HIS A 69 -14.53 1.39 -3.62
C HIS A 69 -14.72 1.97 -2.20
N CYS A 70 -13.63 2.23 -1.46
CA CYS A 70 -13.73 2.94 -0.18
C CYS A 70 -13.98 4.44 -0.42
N PRO A 71 -14.75 5.14 0.44
CA PRO A 71 -14.85 6.59 0.36
C PRO A 71 -13.50 7.29 0.58
N TYR A 72 -13.24 8.38 -0.16
CA TYR A 72 -12.07 9.23 0.07
C TYR A 72 -12.04 9.79 1.52
N ASP A 73 -10.87 9.99 2.13
CA ASP A 73 -9.52 9.53 1.76
C ASP A 73 -9.18 8.18 2.42
N ALA A 74 -8.59 7.25 1.69
CA ALA A 74 -8.24 5.92 2.21
C ALA A 74 -6.96 5.39 1.55
N GLY A 75 -5.85 6.10 1.75
CA GLY A 75 -4.52 5.68 1.30
C GLY A 75 -3.80 4.86 2.37
N CYS A 76 -2.86 4.03 1.94
CA CYS A 76 -2.01 3.22 2.80
C CYS A 76 -0.58 3.17 2.25
N VAL A 77 0.37 3.19 3.17
CA VAL A 77 1.76 2.85 2.88
C VAL A 77 2.15 1.69 3.77
N LEU A 78 2.72 0.66 3.17
CA LEU A 78 3.42 -0.41 3.86
C LEU A 78 4.91 -0.17 3.71
N VAL A 79 5.65 -0.33 4.80
CA VAL A 79 7.12 -0.24 4.82
C VAL A 79 7.64 -1.53 5.45
N ARG A 80 8.58 -2.18 4.78
CA ARG A 80 9.13 -3.47 5.21
C ARG A 80 9.80 -3.38 6.58
N ASP A 81 10.59 -2.33 6.79
CA ASP A 81 11.23 -2.03 8.06
C ASP A 81 10.56 -0.82 8.71
N TYR A 82 9.75 -1.07 9.74
CA TYR A 82 9.04 -0.01 10.45
C TYR A 82 9.98 0.97 11.17
N THR A 83 11.21 0.55 11.49
CA THR A 83 12.19 1.39 12.21
C THR A 83 12.63 2.58 11.36
N CYS A 84 12.57 2.45 10.02
CA CYS A 84 12.77 3.55 9.09
C CYS A 84 11.73 4.67 9.29
N LEU A 85 10.46 4.31 9.54
CA LEU A 85 9.42 5.29 9.84
C LEU A 85 9.63 5.92 11.23
N GLU A 86 9.88 5.09 12.25
CA GLU A 86 10.07 5.56 13.62
C GLU A 86 11.26 6.51 13.74
N SER A 87 12.41 6.16 13.15
CA SER A 87 13.60 7.03 13.16
C SER A 87 13.40 8.33 12.39
N THR A 88 12.60 8.32 11.31
CA THR A 88 12.34 9.51 10.49
C THR A 88 11.33 10.45 11.15
N PHE A 89 10.28 9.91 11.79
CA PHE A 89 9.14 10.70 12.28
C PHE A 89 9.06 10.80 13.81
N SER A 90 10.06 10.33 14.56
CA SER A 90 10.13 10.44 16.04
C SER A 90 10.38 11.87 16.52
N THR A 91 9.43 12.76 16.28
CA THR A 91 9.42 14.12 16.84
C THR A 91 8.36 14.16 17.93
N THR A 92 8.66 13.57 19.09
CA THR A 92 7.70 13.47 20.19
C THR A 92 7.93 14.63 21.17
N PRO A 93 7.06 15.66 21.21
CA PRO A 93 7.17 16.69 22.24
C PRO A 93 6.90 16.06 23.63
N PRO A 94 7.45 16.63 24.73
CA PRO A 94 7.39 16.00 26.06
C PRO A 94 5.99 15.63 26.54
N TYR A 95 4.96 16.38 26.13
CA TYR A 95 3.56 16.12 26.50
C TYR A 95 2.91 14.95 25.74
N LEU A 96 3.55 14.46 24.67
CA LEU A 96 3.13 13.29 23.88
C LEU A 96 4.05 12.08 24.10
N SER A 97 4.77 12.06 25.23
CA SER A 97 5.68 10.98 25.59
C SER A 97 4.99 9.62 25.45
N LYS A 98 5.69 8.68 24.80
CA LYS A 98 5.22 7.31 24.57
C LYS A 98 4.91 6.67 25.93
N PRO A 99 3.65 6.28 26.21
CA PRO A 99 3.31 5.68 27.50
C PRO A 99 3.94 4.29 27.66
N ASP A 100 4.24 3.88 28.90
CA ASP A 100 4.92 2.61 29.21
C ASP A 100 4.22 1.36 28.64
N GLN A 101 2.90 1.41 28.40
CA GLN A 101 2.13 0.33 27.76
C GLN A 101 2.48 0.11 26.27
N TYR A 102 3.25 1.02 25.66
CA TYR A 102 3.85 0.86 24.33
C TYR A 102 5.34 0.46 24.42
N SER A 103 5.85 0.26 25.64
CA SER A 103 7.19 -0.23 25.92
C SER A 103 7.11 -1.74 26.13
N GLY A 104 7.55 -2.53 25.14
CA GLY A 104 7.69 -3.97 25.29
C GLY A 104 6.54 -4.85 24.78
N ASP A 105 5.66 -4.31 23.94
CA ASP A 105 4.66 -5.10 23.22
C ASP A 105 4.69 -4.71 21.75
N ASN A 106 4.23 -5.57 20.84
CA ASN A 106 4.24 -5.40 19.38
C ASN A 106 3.28 -4.27 18.89
N ARG A 107 3.02 -3.30 19.75
CA ARG A 107 2.11 -2.17 19.57
C ARG A 107 2.92 -0.96 19.13
N HIS A 108 2.76 -0.59 17.87
CA HIS A 108 3.44 0.57 17.32
C HIS A 108 2.79 1.87 17.81
N TRP A 109 3.61 2.83 18.21
CA TRP A 109 3.17 4.18 18.53
C TRP A 109 2.97 4.95 17.22
N PHE A 110 1.75 4.88 16.68
CA PHE A 110 1.41 5.40 15.35
C PHE A 110 1.72 6.90 15.12
N PHE A 111 1.89 7.68 16.19
CA PHE A 111 2.31 9.08 16.11
C PHE A 111 3.74 9.25 15.53
N ASN A 112 4.59 8.24 15.66
CA ASN A 112 5.95 8.26 15.13
C ASN A 112 6.06 7.53 13.79
N LEU A 113 4.95 7.22 13.11
CA LEU A 113 4.96 6.49 11.84
C LEU A 113 4.61 7.36 10.63
N GLY A 114 4.45 8.66 10.81
CA GLY A 114 4.12 9.57 9.73
C GLY A 114 4.04 11.03 10.21
N LEU A 115 3.66 11.90 9.29
CA LEU A 115 3.61 13.34 9.52
C LEU A 115 2.43 13.79 10.39
N GLU A 116 1.32 13.04 10.37
CA GLU A 116 0.10 13.39 11.10
C GLU A 116 0.18 12.96 12.57
N ILE A 117 0.13 13.93 13.48
CA ILE A 117 -0.02 13.67 14.93
C ILE A 117 -1.50 13.36 15.24
N PRO A 118 -2.46 14.31 15.08
CA PRO A 118 -3.87 13.96 15.06
C PRO A 118 -4.26 13.41 13.68
N ARG A 119 -5.05 12.34 13.65
CA ARG A 119 -5.54 11.72 12.42
C ARG A 119 -6.93 11.12 12.60
N SER A 120 -7.70 11.10 11.51
CA SER A 120 -9.03 10.47 11.51
C SER A 120 -8.92 8.95 11.51
N PHE A 121 -9.99 8.26 11.93
CA PHE A 121 -10.05 6.79 11.97
C PHE A 121 -10.32 6.19 10.57
N ARG A 122 -9.44 6.47 9.60
CA ARG A 122 -9.58 6.03 8.20
C ARG A 122 -9.63 4.51 8.04
N ALA A 123 -8.98 3.77 8.94
CA ALA A 123 -8.97 2.32 8.92
C ALA A 123 -10.37 1.70 9.15
N LEU A 124 -11.30 2.41 9.81
CA LEU A 124 -12.64 1.89 10.11
C LEU A 124 -13.45 1.60 8.84
N LYS A 125 -13.48 2.55 7.90
CA LYS A 125 -14.18 2.37 6.62
C LYS A 125 -13.57 1.25 5.79
N VAL A 126 -12.24 1.16 5.74
CA VAL A 126 -11.53 0.08 5.05
C VAL A 126 -11.89 -1.27 5.67
N TRP A 127 -11.87 -1.37 6.99
CA TRP A 127 -12.23 -2.58 7.72
C TRP A 127 -13.67 -3.01 7.40
N PHE A 128 -14.64 -2.09 7.46
CA PHE A 128 -16.03 -2.40 7.11
C PHE A 128 -16.18 -2.87 5.66
N THR A 129 -15.55 -2.20 4.69
CA THR A 129 -15.58 -2.63 3.28
C THR A 129 -15.07 -4.06 3.10
N VAL A 130 -13.93 -4.39 3.71
CA VAL A 130 -13.34 -5.73 3.63
C VAL A 130 -14.20 -6.77 4.36
N LYS A 131 -14.74 -6.43 5.53
CA LYS A 131 -15.56 -7.35 6.34
C LYS A 131 -16.92 -7.63 5.71
N GLU A 132 -17.56 -6.62 5.13
CA GLU A 132 -18.88 -6.71 4.52
C GLU A 132 -18.82 -7.45 3.17
N HIS A 133 -17.85 -7.12 2.32
CA HIS A 133 -17.81 -7.67 0.97
C HIS A 133 -16.94 -8.93 0.86
N GLY A 134 -15.89 -9.04 1.68
CA GLY A 134 -14.90 -10.10 1.57
C GLY A 134 -13.97 -9.91 0.36
N ILE A 135 -12.72 -10.39 0.50
CA ILE A 135 -11.68 -10.21 -0.54
C ILE A 135 -12.00 -10.91 -1.86
N VAL A 136 -12.76 -12.01 -1.83
CA VAL A 136 -13.13 -12.76 -3.05
C VAL A 136 -14.08 -11.94 -3.92
N LYS A 137 -15.11 -11.33 -3.33
CA LYS A 137 -16.07 -10.50 -4.07
C LYS A 137 -15.41 -9.23 -4.59
N LEU A 138 -14.51 -8.64 -3.80
CA LEU A 138 -13.72 -7.47 -4.21
C LEU A 138 -12.81 -7.82 -5.40
N GLY A 139 -12.12 -8.95 -5.35
CA GLY A 139 -11.32 -9.47 -6.48
C GLY A 139 -12.15 -9.73 -7.73
N GLN A 140 -13.36 -10.28 -7.59
CA GLN A 140 -14.27 -10.47 -8.72
C GLN A 140 -14.68 -9.13 -9.36
N LYS A 141 -14.94 -8.08 -8.56
CA LYS A 141 -15.29 -6.76 -9.11
C LYS A 141 -14.14 -6.15 -9.93
N ILE A 142 -12.90 -6.36 -9.49
CA ILE A 142 -11.70 -5.97 -10.23
C ILE A 142 -11.62 -6.70 -11.57
N ALA A 143 -11.85 -8.03 -11.58
CA ALA A 143 -11.88 -8.82 -12.80
C ALA A 143 -12.98 -8.34 -13.76
N ASP A 144 -14.20 -8.12 -13.26
CA ASP A 144 -15.33 -7.60 -14.05
C ASP A 144 -14.99 -6.26 -14.71
N ASN A 145 -14.33 -5.34 -13.99
CA ASN A 145 -13.91 -4.05 -14.56
C ASN A 145 -12.88 -4.22 -15.68
N CYS A 146 -11.95 -5.17 -15.54
CA CYS A 146 -10.96 -5.44 -16.57
C CYS A 146 -11.59 -6.07 -17.82
N GLU A 147 -12.56 -6.96 -17.65
CA GLU A 147 -13.32 -7.56 -18.76
C GLU A 147 -14.13 -6.50 -19.51
N GLN A 148 -14.76 -5.58 -18.79
CA GLN A 148 -15.45 -4.43 -19.38
C GLN A 148 -14.50 -3.54 -20.18
N ALA A 149 -13.30 -3.27 -19.65
CA ALA A 149 -12.29 -2.51 -20.37
C ALA A 149 -11.83 -3.22 -21.65
N GLN A 150 -11.63 -4.54 -21.61
CA GLN A 150 -11.27 -5.34 -22.79
C GLN A 150 -12.37 -5.36 -23.85
N TYR A 151 -13.63 -5.39 -23.45
CA TYR A 151 -14.76 -5.32 -24.40
C TYR A 151 -14.82 -3.99 -25.18
N LEU A 152 -14.29 -2.91 -24.60
CA LEU A 152 -14.29 -1.58 -25.22
C LEU A 152 -13.09 -1.33 -26.15
N LEU A 153 -12.12 -2.25 -26.20
CA LEU A 153 -10.95 -2.22 -27.09
C LEU A 153 -11.23 -2.96 -28.40
#